data_AF-A0A7M3BXR7-F1
#
_entry.id   AF-A0A7M3BXR7-F1
#
_cell.length_a   1.000
_cell.length_b   1.000
_cell.length_c   1.000
_cell.angle_alpha   90.00
_cell.angle_beta   90.00
_cell.angle_gamma   90.00
#
_symmetry.space_group_name_H-M   'P 1'
#
loop_
_entity.id
_entity.type
_entity.pdbx_description
1 polymer ?
#
loop_
_entity_poly.entity_id
_entity_poly.type
_entity_poly.pdbx_seq_one_letter_code
_entity_poly.pdbx_strand_id
1 'polypeptide(L)'
;MRLANDIIAIPHGHKAVRLRPSLRAAVRLHARHDLRKLARGIGEGHLGMIADIILEGTDQATGTKLINGILMQGARELGALVEPLSDFTFALLGVDRKEAEATAERVEKKPDTSDWIAPHLEQLFEIGTGWLQWSPADTWAATPTEIMIAQRGLIAKPKAVNGVKEDDQADSDPREEIDPRKVRDGLATLRALSGQA
;
A
#
# COMPACT_ATOMS: atom_id res chain seq x y z
N MET A 1 3.56 16.77 4.62
CA MET A 1 2.41 15.84 4.62
C MET A 1 2.98 14.46 4.89
N ARG A 2 2.77 13.88 6.08
CA ARG A 2 3.08 12.46 6.31
C ARG A 2 1.87 11.66 5.88
N LEU A 3 2.06 10.65 5.05
CA LEU A 3 1.02 9.67 4.80
C LEU A 3 0.87 8.87 6.11
N ALA A 4 -0.35 8.76 6.63
CA ALA A 4 -0.61 8.40 8.03
C ALA A 4 -0.01 7.05 8.50
N ASN A 5 0.45 6.21 7.56
CA ASN A 5 1.03 4.88 7.79
C ASN A 5 2.53 4.79 7.45
N ASP A 6 3.27 5.90 7.43
CA ASP A 6 4.72 5.88 7.15
C ASP A 6 5.55 5.39 8.36
N ILE A 7 5.08 5.63 9.57
CA ILE A 7 5.79 5.33 10.82
C ILE A 7 4.79 4.92 11.92
N ILE A 8 5.05 3.76 12.53
CA ILE A 8 4.30 3.26 13.68
C ILE A 8 5.14 3.42 14.94
N ALA A 9 4.56 4.04 15.95
CA ALA A 9 5.23 4.28 17.22
C ALA A 9 4.89 3.17 18.22
N ILE A 10 5.93 2.51 18.73
CA ILE A 10 5.82 1.47 19.76
C ILE A 10 6.32 2.02 21.09
N PRO A 11 5.56 1.87 22.20
CA PRO A 11 6.03 2.24 23.52
C PRO A 11 7.22 1.37 23.97
N HIS A 12 8.22 1.99 24.60
CA HIS A 12 9.36 1.32 25.21
C HIS A 12 9.86 2.09 26.43
N GLY A 13 9.43 1.69 27.62
CA GLY A 13 9.68 2.44 28.85
C GLY A 13 9.09 3.85 28.75
N HIS A 14 9.95 4.88 28.87
CA HIS A 14 9.55 6.29 28.75
C HIS A 14 9.75 6.88 27.34
N LYS A 15 10.05 6.05 26.33
CA LYS A 15 10.32 6.47 24.96
C LYS A 15 9.41 5.73 23.98
N ALA A 16 9.31 6.26 22.76
CA ALA A 16 8.67 5.58 21.65
C ALA A 16 9.72 5.19 20.59
N VAL A 17 9.68 3.94 20.15
CA VAL A 17 10.46 3.41 19.03
C VAL A 17 9.63 3.55 17.77
N ARG A 18 10.28 3.93 16.66
CA ARG A 18 9.62 4.11 15.36
C ARG A 18 9.90 2.91 14.46
N LEU A 19 8.83 2.32 13.95
CA LEU A 19 8.86 1.21 13.00
C LEU A 19 8.32 1.68 11.66
N ARG A 20 9.01 1.35 10.56
CA ARG A 20 8.60 1.67 9.19
C ARG A 20 8.16 0.40 8.47
N PRO A 21 6.89 0.29 8.05
CA PRO A 21 6.39 -0.85 7.28
C PRO A 21 6.80 -0.72 5.81
N SER A 22 8.11 -0.82 5.53
CA SER A 22 8.64 -0.71 4.18
C SER A 22 8.26 -1.91 3.30
N LEU A 23 8.25 -1.72 1.98
CA LEU A 23 8.03 -2.82 1.04
C LEU A 23 9.04 -3.95 1.24
N ARG A 24 10.30 -3.60 1.54
CA ARG A 24 11.34 -4.59 1.88
C ARG A 24 10.97 -5.42 3.11
N ALA A 25 10.48 -4.77 4.16
CA ALA A 25 10.03 -5.46 5.37
C ALA A 25 8.86 -6.40 5.05
N ALA A 26 7.91 -5.96 4.22
CA ALA A 26 6.75 -6.77 3.82
C ALA A 26 7.18 -8.06 3.13
N VAL A 27 8.06 -7.96 2.11
CA VAL A 27 8.56 -9.12 1.37
C VAL A 27 9.33 -10.09 2.27
N ARG A 28 10.23 -9.58 3.13
CA ARG A 28 11.04 -10.43 4.02
C ARG A 28 10.22 -11.13 5.09
N LEU A 29 9.28 -10.42 5.70
CA LEU A 29 8.38 -10.99 6.70
C LEU A 29 7.41 -11.99 6.08
N HIS A 30 6.92 -11.72 4.86
CA HIS A 30 6.07 -12.66 4.13
C HIS A 30 6.82 -13.97 3.85
N ALA A 31 8.05 -13.88 3.33
CA ALA A 31 8.88 -15.04 3.03
C ALA A 31 9.20 -15.88 4.29
N ARG A 32 9.28 -15.25 5.46
CA ARG A 32 9.63 -15.93 6.72
C ARG A 32 8.42 -16.55 7.42
N HIS A 33 7.30 -15.83 7.50
CA HIS A 33 6.19 -16.18 8.40
C HIS A 33 4.83 -16.31 7.72
N ASP A 34 4.70 -15.90 6.46
CA ASP A 34 3.42 -15.58 5.81
C ASP A 34 2.68 -14.46 6.57
N LEU A 35 2.54 -13.28 5.93
CA LEU A 35 1.91 -12.10 6.55
C LEU A 35 0.51 -12.37 7.11
N ARG A 36 -0.25 -13.33 6.54
CA ARG A 36 -1.59 -13.70 7.02
C ARG A 36 -1.58 -14.23 8.45
N LYS A 37 -0.45 -14.80 8.89
CA LYS A 37 -0.30 -15.42 10.21
C LYS A 37 0.19 -14.44 11.26
N LEU A 38 0.75 -13.30 10.86
CA LEU A 38 1.39 -12.38 11.80
C LEU A 38 0.41 -11.77 12.80
N ALA A 39 -0.76 -11.29 12.35
CA ALA A 39 -1.76 -10.71 13.25
C ALA A 39 -2.20 -11.71 14.35
N ARG A 40 -2.41 -12.97 13.97
CA ARG A 40 -2.71 -14.06 14.90
C ARG A 40 -1.53 -14.35 15.83
N GLY A 41 -0.32 -14.46 15.27
CA GLY A 41 0.91 -14.71 16.04
C GLY A 41 1.20 -13.62 17.07
N ILE A 42 0.90 -12.35 16.76
CA ILE A 42 0.99 -11.24 17.70
C ILE A 42 -0.02 -11.44 18.84
N GLY A 43 -1.29 -11.73 18.53
CA GLY A 43 -2.33 -11.97 19.53
C GLY A 43 -2.06 -13.18 20.43
N GLU A 44 -1.40 -14.21 19.90
CA GLU A 44 -0.97 -15.41 20.64
C GLU A 44 0.36 -15.21 21.38
N GLY A 45 1.02 -14.05 21.24
CA GLY A 45 2.27 -13.73 21.93
C GLY A 45 3.50 -14.47 21.39
N HIS A 46 3.51 -14.83 20.10
CA HIS A 46 4.62 -15.55 19.47
C HIS A 46 5.88 -14.66 19.39
N LEU A 47 6.75 -14.76 20.39
CA LEU A 47 7.92 -13.89 20.56
C LEU A 47 8.86 -13.85 19.34
N GLY A 48 9.03 -14.97 18.63
CA GLY A 48 9.82 -15.02 17.41
C GLY A 48 9.28 -14.13 16.28
N MET A 49 7.98 -14.16 16.01
CA MET A 49 7.33 -13.31 15.00
C MET A 49 7.40 -11.84 15.42
N ILE A 50 7.17 -11.55 16.70
CA ILE A 50 7.24 -10.19 17.26
C ILE A 50 8.65 -9.62 17.12
N ALA A 51 9.67 -10.40 17.48
CA ALA A 51 11.07 -10.00 17.32
C ALA A 51 11.42 -9.71 15.85
N ASP A 52 10.98 -10.58 14.93
CA ASP A 52 11.24 -10.40 13.50
C ASP A 52 10.53 -9.16 12.94
N ILE A 53 9.29 -8.88 13.35
CA ILE A 53 8.58 -7.64 12.98
C ILE A 53 9.36 -6.42 13.45
N ILE A 54 9.82 -6.42 14.71
CA ILE A 54 10.59 -5.31 15.28
C ILE A 54 11.89 -5.09 14.49
N LEU A 55 12.63 -6.16 14.20
CA LEU A 55 13.92 -6.09 13.50
C LEU A 55 13.79 -5.66 12.04
N GLU A 56 12.71 -6.02 11.35
CA GLU A 56 12.46 -5.56 9.98
C GLU A 56 11.87 -4.14 9.93
N GLY A 57 11.18 -3.72 11.00
CA GLY A 57 10.60 -2.38 11.09
C GLY A 57 11.56 -1.28 11.50
N THR A 58 12.74 -1.59 12.07
CA THR A 58 13.65 -0.59 12.63
C THR A 58 15.12 -0.99 12.43
N ASP A 59 16.07 -0.17 12.88
CA ASP A 59 17.49 -0.53 12.83
C ASP A 59 17.85 -1.61 13.87
N GLN A 60 18.87 -2.42 13.56
CA GLN A 60 19.30 -3.56 14.38
C GLN A 60 19.56 -3.18 15.86
N ALA A 61 20.17 -2.00 16.10
CA ALA A 61 20.57 -1.58 17.43
C ALA A 61 19.34 -1.18 18.27
N THR A 62 18.41 -0.45 17.66
CA THR A 62 17.13 -0.08 18.29
C THR A 62 16.24 -1.30 18.52
N GLY A 63 16.12 -2.19 17.52
CA GLY A 63 15.31 -3.40 17.62
C GLY A 63 15.79 -4.34 18.71
N THR A 64 17.10 -4.55 18.82
CA THR A 64 17.71 -5.40 19.87
C THR A 64 17.42 -4.85 21.27
N LYS A 65 17.50 -3.52 21.46
CA LYS A 65 17.18 -2.89 22.75
C LYS A 65 15.70 -3.08 23.12
N LEU A 66 14.81 -2.91 22.15
CA LEU A 66 13.37 -3.11 22.34
C LEU A 66 13.08 -4.55 22.75
N ILE A 67 13.60 -5.53 22.01
CA ILE A 67 13.44 -6.96 22.30
C ILE A 67 13.96 -7.31 23.70
N ASN A 68 15.16 -6.83 24.07
CA ASN A 68 15.71 -7.07 25.40
C ASN A 68 14.83 -6.47 26.51
N GLY A 69 14.26 -5.28 26.30
CA GLY A 69 13.34 -4.70 27.29
C GLY A 69 12.05 -5.51 27.44
N ILE A 70 11.48 -6.00 26.35
CA ILE A 70 10.28 -6.88 26.38
C ILE A 70 10.58 -8.14 27.22
N LEU A 71 11.75 -8.76 27.01
CA LEU A 71 12.17 -9.95 27.77
C LEU A 71 12.32 -9.66 29.28
N MET A 72 12.76 -8.46 29.65
CA MET A 72 12.95 -8.08 31.06
C MET A 72 11.66 -7.66 31.77
N GLN A 73 10.70 -7.09 31.05
CA GLN A 73 9.46 -6.53 31.62
C GLN A 73 8.27 -7.51 31.58
N GLY A 74 8.37 -8.59 30.80
CA GLY A 74 7.43 -9.71 30.80
C GLY A 74 6.10 -9.42 30.09
N ALA A 75 5.10 -10.26 30.38
CA ALA A 75 3.85 -10.34 29.61
C ALA A 75 3.00 -9.05 29.58
N ARG A 76 3.18 -8.15 30.55
CA ARG A 76 2.42 -6.89 30.63
C ARG A 76 2.75 -5.94 29.48
N GLU A 77 4.02 -5.82 29.12
CA GLU A 77 4.45 -4.98 28.00
C GLU A 77 4.02 -5.59 26.67
N LEU A 78 3.97 -6.92 26.57
CA LEU A 78 3.54 -7.61 25.36
C LEU A 78 2.11 -7.21 24.95
N GLY A 79 1.20 -7.06 25.92
CA GLY A 79 -0.16 -6.60 25.67
C GLY A 79 -0.22 -5.19 25.06
N ALA A 80 0.67 -4.28 25.48
CA ALA A 80 0.75 -2.92 24.93
C ALA A 80 1.32 -2.88 23.50
N LEU A 81 1.96 -3.96 23.05
CA LEU A 81 2.50 -4.09 21.69
C LEU A 81 1.52 -4.67 20.69
N VAL A 82 0.45 -5.33 21.15
CA VAL A 82 -0.48 -6.04 20.26
C VAL A 82 -1.08 -5.10 19.23
N GLU A 83 -1.62 -3.97 19.66
CA GLU A 83 -2.24 -2.98 18.77
C GLU A 83 -1.25 -2.40 17.76
N PRO A 84 -0.12 -1.77 18.16
CA PRO A 84 0.79 -1.16 17.19
C PRO A 84 1.47 -2.18 16.26
N LEU A 85 1.77 -3.40 16.73
CA LEU A 85 2.31 -4.44 15.84
C LEU A 85 1.26 -5.01 14.87
N SER A 86 -0.01 -5.03 15.28
CA SER A 86 -1.11 -5.37 14.38
C SER A 86 -1.24 -4.31 13.30
N ASP A 87 -1.26 -3.02 13.67
CA ASP A 87 -1.29 -1.90 12.73
C ASP A 87 -0.11 -1.98 11.74
N PHE A 88 1.07 -2.37 12.23
CA PHE A 88 2.24 -2.59 11.38
C PHE A 88 2.00 -3.68 10.36
N THR A 89 1.42 -4.79 10.78
CA THR A 89 1.09 -5.92 9.89
C THR A 89 0.12 -5.50 8.78
N PHE A 90 -0.92 -4.73 9.09
CA PHE A 90 -1.85 -4.21 8.08
C PHE A 90 -1.18 -3.21 7.14
N ALA A 91 -0.33 -2.32 7.66
CA ALA A 91 0.40 -1.35 6.87
C ALA A 91 1.40 -1.99 5.88
N LEU A 92 1.93 -3.19 6.17
CA LEU A 92 2.74 -3.97 5.21
C LEU A 92 1.95 -4.43 3.96
N LEU A 93 0.61 -4.37 4.01
CA LEU A 93 -0.28 -4.65 2.88
C LEU A 93 -0.88 -3.36 2.30
N GLY A 94 -0.44 -2.20 2.76
CA GLY A 94 -1.00 -0.91 2.36
C GLY A 94 -2.41 -0.65 2.91
N VAL A 95 -2.86 -1.43 3.88
CA VAL A 95 -4.20 -1.36 4.48
C VAL A 95 -4.13 -0.58 5.79
N ASP A 96 -5.04 0.37 5.96
CA ASP A 96 -5.31 0.96 7.28
C ASP A 96 -6.24 0.04 8.06
N ARG A 97 -5.79 -0.42 9.23
CA ARG A 97 -6.55 -1.37 10.05
C ARG A 97 -7.89 -0.79 10.51
N LYS A 98 -7.94 0.50 10.88
CA LYS A 98 -9.16 1.13 11.39
C LYS A 98 -10.19 1.28 10.29
N GLU A 99 -9.74 1.64 9.08
CA GLU A 99 -10.61 1.67 7.89
C GLU A 99 -11.13 0.27 7.54
N ALA A 100 -10.26 -0.74 7.61
CA ALA A 100 -10.64 -2.14 7.36
C ALA A 100 -11.67 -2.65 8.39
N GLU A 101 -11.49 -2.34 9.68
CA GLU A 101 -12.43 -2.71 10.74
C GLU A 101 -13.77 -1.98 10.60
N ALA A 102 -13.78 -0.72 10.16
CA ALA A 102 -15.00 0.06 9.96
C ALA A 102 -15.82 -0.39 8.73
N THR A 103 -15.16 -0.95 7.72
CA THR A 103 -15.79 -1.42 6.47
C THR A 103 -16.05 -2.93 6.45
N ALA A 104 -15.62 -3.65 7.49
CA ALA A 104 -15.89 -5.06 7.65
C ALA A 104 -17.36 -5.31 7.99
N GLU A 105 -18.22 -5.36 6.98
CA GLU A 105 -19.43 -6.17 7.09
C GLU A 105 -18.99 -7.61 7.38
N ARG A 106 -19.47 -8.19 8.49
CA ARG A 106 -19.20 -9.59 8.87
C ARG A 106 -19.87 -10.52 7.87
N VAL A 107 -19.34 -10.59 6.66
CA VAL A 107 -19.66 -11.65 5.73
C VAL A 107 -18.83 -12.84 6.18
N GLU A 108 -19.48 -13.97 6.49
CA GLU A 108 -18.83 -15.26 6.73
C GLU A 108 -18.20 -15.78 5.43
N LYS A 109 -17.24 -15.06 4.88
CA LYS A 109 -16.42 -15.55 3.77
C LYS A 109 -15.41 -16.52 4.35
N LYS A 110 -15.32 -17.70 3.74
CA LYS A 110 -14.21 -18.62 3.99
C LYS A 110 -12.89 -17.84 3.84
N PRO A 111 -11.90 -18.07 4.73
CA PRO A 111 -10.60 -17.45 4.58
C PRO A 111 -10.08 -17.72 3.18
N ASP A 112 -9.74 -16.66 2.45
CA ASP A 112 -9.12 -16.80 1.14
C ASP A 112 -7.73 -17.40 1.34
N THR A 113 -7.55 -18.64 0.89
CA THR A 113 -6.28 -19.37 0.98
C THR A 113 -5.38 -19.09 -0.23
N SER A 114 -5.84 -18.33 -1.22
CA SER A 114 -5.02 -17.97 -2.38
C SER A 114 -3.79 -17.16 -1.94
N ASP A 115 -2.66 -17.43 -2.59
CA ASP A 115 -1.41 -16.71 -2.34
C ASP A 115 -1.35 -15.42 -3.15
N TRP A 116 -2.22 -14.47 -2.80
CA TRP A 116 -2.32 -13.17 -3.49
C TRP A 116 -1.28 -12.15 -2.98
N ILE A 117 -0.68 -12.39 -1.82
CA ILE A 117 0.20 -11.41 -1.17
C ILE A 117 1.51 -11.25 -1.91
N ALA A 118 2.18 -12.35 -2.28
CA ALA A 118 3.43 -12.26 -3.02
C ALA A 118 3.27 -11.52 -4.37
N PRO A 119 2.28 -11.87 -5.23
CA PRO A 119 2.00 -11.09 -6.45
C PRO A 119 1.68 -9.62 -6.18
N HIS A 120 0.94 -9.32 -5.12
CA HIS A 120 0.64 -7.94 -4.74
C HIS A 120 1.91 -7.14 -4.38
N LEU A 121 2.81 -7.71 -3.59
CA LEU A 121 4.07 -7.05 -3.21
C LEU A 121 5.02 -6.89 -4.40
N GLU A 122 5.06 -7.86 -5.32
CA GLU A 122 5.80 -7.76 -6.58
C GLU A 122 5.25 -6.64 -7.46
N GLN A 123 3.93 -6.55 -7.61
CA GLN A 123 3.28 -5.48 -8.35
C GLN A 123 3.61 -4.09 -7.77
N LEU A 124 3.67 -3.94 -6.45
CA LEU A 124 4.08 -2.68 -5.82
C LEU A 124 5.52 -2.30 -6.17
N PHE A 125 6.42 -3.28 -6.26
CA PHE A 125 7.78 -3.05 -6.71
C PHE A 125 7.82 -2.59 -8.17
N GLU A 126 7.08 -3.28 -9.06
CA GLU A 126 6.94 -2.91 -10.48
C GLU A 126 6.35 -1.51 -10.66
N ILE A 127 5.35 -1.13 -9.86
CA ILE A 127 4.79 0.23 -9.86
C ILE A 127 5.87 1.24 -9.49
N GLY A 128 6.63 1.00 -8.42
CA GLY A 128 7.69 1.90 -7.96
C GLY A 128 8.78 2.11 -9.00
N THR A 129 9.38 1.03 -9.50
CA THR A 129 10.52 1.14 -10.43
C THR A 129 10.10 1.42 -11.88
N GLY A 130 8.89 0.99 -12.26
CA GLY A 130 8.38 1.13 -13.62
C GLY A 130 7.53 2.39 -13.81
N TRP A 131 6.41 2.51 -13.12
CA TRP A 131 5.48 3.62 -13.34
C TRP A 131 5.95 4.92 -12.69
N LEU A 132 6.42 4.82 -11.43
CA LEU A 132 6.85 5.98 -10.66
C LEU A 132 8.30 6.38 -10.94
N GLN A 133 9.06 5.52 -11.65
CA GLN A 133 10.47 5.75 -12.02
C GLN A 133 11.36 6.02 -10.79
N TRP A 134 11.03 5.42 -9.65
CA TRP A 134 11.86 5.47 -8.45
C TRP A 134 13.03 4.50 -8.59
N SER A 135 14.14 4.80 -7.90
CA SER A 135 15.24 3.84 -7.81
C SER A 135 14.77 2.59 -7.05
N PRO A 136 15.34 1.40 -7.32
CA PRO A 136 15.05 0.21 -6.53
C PRO A 136 15.23 0.44 -5.03
N ALA A 137 16.24 1.22 -4.63
CA ALA A 137 16.50 1.53 -3.23
C ALA A 137 15.35 2.32 -2.58
N ASP A 138 14.83 3.33 -3.29
CA ASP A 138 13.72 4.16 -2.82
C ASP A 138 12.41 3.37 -2.78
N THR A 139 12.11 2.58 -3.83
CA THR A 139 10.93 1.70 -3.87
C THR A 139 10.94 0.72 -2.71
N TRP A 140 12.09 0.10 -2.41
CA TRP A 140 12.21 -0.82 -1.29
C TRP A 140 12.07 -0.14 0.08
N ALA A 141 12.44 1.13 0.19
CA ALA A 141 12.32 1.91 1.42
C ALA A 141 10.92 2.52 1.62
N ALA A 142 10.18 2.73 0.53
CA ALA A 142 8.82 3.22 0.57
C ALA A 142 7.88 2.22 1.25
N THR A 143 6.80 2.73 1.87
CA THR A 143 5.71 1.88 2.35
C THR A 143 4.79 1.51 1.20
N PRO A 144 4.08 0.36 1.29
CA PRO A 144 3.03 0.00 0.34
C PRO A 144 2.02 1.14 0.10
N THR A 145 1.57 1.80 1.17
CA THR A 145 0.66 2.95 1.08
C THR A 145 1.29 4.13 0.32
N GLU A 146 2.56 4.45 0.53
CA GLU A 146 3.27 5.50 -0.22
C GLU A 146 3.26 5.22 -1.73
N ILE A 147 3.54 3.98 -2.11
CA ILE A 147 3.55 3.54 -3.52
C ILE A 147 2.16 3.65 -4.12
N MET A 148 1.13 3.12 -3.45
CA MET A 148 -0.26 3.16 -3.92
C MET A 148 -0.76 4.59 -4.10
N ILE A 149 -0.43 5.49 -3.17
CA ILE A 149 -0.83 6.89 -3.24
C ILE A 149 -0.11 7.62 -4.37
N ALA A 150 1.18 7.36 -4.56
CA ALA A 150 1.95 7.93 -5.66
C ALA A 150 1.40 7.45 -7.02
N GLN A 151 1.05 6.17 -7.15
CA GLN A 151 0.43 5.61 -8.35
C GLN A 151 -0.93 6.28 -8.65
N ARG A 152 -1.77 6.45 -7.62
CA ARG A 152 -3.06 7.15 -7.77
C ARG A 152 -2.86 8.59 -8.28
N GLY A 153 -1.87 9.30 -7.74
CA GLY A 153 -1.51 10.64 -8.21
C GLY A 153 -1.04 10.65 -9.67
N LEU A 154 -0.22 9.67 -10.06
CA LEU A 154 0.24 9.50 -11.44
C LEU A 154 -0.94 9.28 -12.41
N ILE A 155 -1.93 8.46 -12.03
CA ILE A 155 -3.12 8.18 -12.86
C ILE A 155 -4.06 9.39 -12.94
N ALA A 156 -4.21 10.15 -11.85
CA ALA A 156 -5.08 11.33 -11.81
C ALA A 156 -4.57 12.48 -12.71
N LYS A 157 -3.25 12.63 -12.86
CA LYS A 157 -2.64 13.74 -13.60
C LYS A 157 -3.02 13.76 -15.10
N PRO A 158 -2.91 12.66 -15.88
CA PRO A 158 -3.38 12.61 -17.26
C PRO A 158 -4.89 12.86 -17.39
N LYS A 159 -5.70 12.33 -16.47
CA LYS A 159 -7.16 12.54 -16.49
C LYS A 159 -7.51 14.03 -16.38
N ALA A 160 -6.85 14.75 -15.47
CA ALA A 160 -7.05 16.17 -15.28
C ALA A 160 -6.56 17.01 -16.49
N VAL A 161 -5.44 16.63 -17.12
CA VAL A 161 -4.89 17.35 -18.28
C VAL A 161 -5.69 17.12 -19.55
N ASN A 162 -6.21 15.91 -19.76
CA ASN A 162 -6.91 15.53 -20.98
C ASN A 162 -8.40 15.89 -20.96
N GLY A 163 -8.90 16.51 -19.88
CA GLY A 163 -10.30 16.94 -19.77
C GLY A 163 -11.31 15.79 -19.83
N VAL A 164 -10.87 14.55 -19.59
CA VAL A 164 -11.75 13.38 -19.55
C VAL A 164 -12.63 13.51 -18.32
N LYS A 165 -13.86 14.01 -18.51
CA LYS A 165 -14.93 13.88 -17.53
C LYS A 165 -15.19 12.39 -17.32
N GLU A 166 -15.44 12.00 -16.07
CA GLU A 166 -15.82 10.62 -15.71
C GLU A 166 -16.86 10.07 -16.69
N ASP A 167 -16.65 8.83 -17.11
CA ASP A 167 -17.39 8.21 -18.22
C ASP A 167 -18.90 8.21 -18.00
N ASP A 168 -19.55 9.16 -18.66
CA ASP A 168 -20.68 8.89 -19.55
C ASP A 168 -20.16 8.73 -21.01
N GLN A 169 -18.95 8.19 -21.22
CA GLN A 169 -18.51 7.81 -22.56
C GLN A 169 -19.09 6.45 -22.87
N ALA A 170 -20.15 6.46 -23.67
CA ALA A 170 -20.56 5.31 -24.43
C ALA A 170 -19.34 4.72 -25.14
N ASP A 171 -19.14 3.42 -24.97
CA ASP A 171 -18.13 2.59 -25.61
C ASP A 171 -18.16 2.85 -27.12
N SER A 172 -17.27 3.70 -27.62
CA SER A 172 -17.22 4.04 -29.05
C SER A 172 -16.47 2.92 -29.75
N ASP A 173 -17.22 2.01 -30.38
CA ASP A 173 -16.66 0.93 -31.19
C ASP A 173 -15.90 1.54 -32.38
N PRO A 174 -14.58 1.30 -32.52
CA PRO A 174 -13.79 1.80 -33.66
C PRO A 174 -14.25 1.27 -35.02
N ARG A 175 -15.16 0.29 -35.04
CA ARG A 175 -15.79 -0.28 -36.24
C ARG A 175 -17.19 0.27 -36.50
N GLU A 176 -17.71 1.13 -35.61
CA GLU A 176 -18.98 1.80 -35.84
C GLU A 176 -18.85 2.71 -37.05
N GLU A 177 -19.74 2.53 -38.03
CA GLU A 177 -19.71 3.29 -39.26
C GLU A 177 -20.15 4.73 -38.95
N ILE A 178 -19.18 5.66 -38.96
CA ILE A 178 -19.44 7.06 -38.64
C ILE A 178 -20.21 7.70 -39.81
N ASP A 179 -21.37 8.30 -39.50
CA ASP A 179 -22.18 9.01 -40.49
C ASP A 179 -21.31 10.04 -41.28
N PRO A 180 -21.23 9.92 -42.62
CA PRO A 180 -20.45 10.82 -43.46
C PRO A 180 -20.78 12.30 -43.28
N ARG A 181 -22.00 12.63 -42.82
CA ARG A 181 -22.40 14.02 -42.52
C ARG A 181 -21.63 14.58 -41.32
N LYS A 182 -21.51 13.80 -40.24
CA LYS A 182 -20.75 14.21 -39.04
C LYS A 182 -19.27 14.43 -39.36
N VAL A 183 -18.71 13.60 -40.23
CA VAL A 183 -17.31 13.75 -40.69
C VAL A 183 -17.13 15.05 -41.48
N ARG A 184 -18.08 15.38 -42.39
CA ARG A 184 -18.04 16.64 -43.16
C ARG A 184 -18.16 17.87 -42.27
N ASP A 185 -19.06 17.84 -41.28
CA ASP A 185 -19.27 18.95 -40.36
C ASP A 185 -18.03 19.17 -39.46
N GLY A 186 -17.42 18.08 -38.99
CA GLY A 186 -16.16 18.12 -38.26
C GLY A 186 -15.01 18.69 -39.09
N LEU A 187 -14.87 18.26 -40.35
CA LEU A 187 -13.86 18.79 -41.27
C LEU A 187 -14.06 20.27 -41.61
N ALA A 188 -15.31 20.71 -41.78
CA ALA A 188 -15.63 22.13 -42.01
C ALA A 188 -15.22 22.99 -40.80
N THR A 189 -15.48 22.50 -39.59
CA THR A 189 -15.09 23.15 -38.33
C THR A 189 -13.57 23.26 -38.23
N LEU A 190 -12.84 22.18 -38.55
CA LEU A 190 -11.37 22.17 -38.52
C LEU A 190 -10.77 23.11 -39.56
N ARG A 191 -11.34 23.21 -40.76
CA ARG A 191 -10.91 24.16 -41.80
C ARG A 191 -11.12 25.62 -41.40
N ALA A 192 -12.25 25.91 -40.77
CA ALA A 192 -12.53 27.23 -40.23
C ALA A 192 -11.53 27.61 -39.11
N LEU A 193 -11.14 26.65 -38.27
CA LEU A 193 -10.17 26.86 -37.20
C LEU A 193 -8.72 26.93 -37.70
N SER A 194 -8.38 26.24 -38.79
CA SER A 194 -7.02 26.24 -39.36
C SER A 194 -6.74 27.42 -40.29
N GLY A 195 -7.70 28.34 -40.47
CA GLY A 195 -7.55 29.51 -41.34
C GLY A 195 -7.48 29.18 -42.84
N GLN A 196 -7.84 27.95 -43.22
CA GLN A 196 -7.98 27.52 -44.61
C GLN A 196 -9.46 27.60 -45.00
N ALA A 197 -9.96 28.83 -45.17
CA ALA A 197 -11.24 29.09 -45.81
C ALA A 197 -11.06 29.25 -47.32
#